data_AF-A0A3D4BB77-F1
#
_entry.id   AF-A0A3D4BB77-F1
#
_cell.length_a   1.000
_cell.length_b   1.000
_cell.length_c   1.000
_cell.angle_alpha   90.00
_cell.angle_beta   90.00
_cell.angle_gamma   90.00
#
_symmetry.space_group_name_H-M   'P 1'
#
loop_
_entity.id
_entity.type
_entity.pdbx_description
1 polymer ?
#
loop_
_entity_poly.entity_id
_entity_poly.type
_entity_poly.pdbx_seq_one_letter_code
_entity_poly.pdbx_strand_id
1 'polypeptide(L)'
;MIVSDQNEAVTSFFEGLPAGQPVPWRWWIIPLFWWSTFYIAMFLVGASIIVILRKQWVDHERLSFPLAQVPLILIDGCEEPDLLPKVARSPLFWLGFGITMFILIWNMVGYFGAWPLIPLGNQSAGRLTLFESFPPIVLKFNFLLAGVAYFTRVEVLLSVWFFYLMRIIEQGIMDRIGMTNARAIVNLHHFGGFLVFVLFTLWIARRHLAQVWQKFLGRAPELDDTREFFSYRKAVLGVLIGVTYMIGWLIASGLSPGVAILFLCLLILVYLGVTRIV
;
A
#
# COMPACT_ATOMS: atom_id res chain seq x y z
N MET A 1 -16.73 17.48 12.50
CA MET A 1 -15.78 16.53 11.87
C MET A 1 -15.87 15.16 12.51
N ILE A 2 -16.08 15.10 13.83
CA ILE A 2 -16.40 13.90 14.59
C ILE A 2 -17.89 13.97 14.98
N VAL A 3 -18.62 12.86 14.87
CA VAL A 3 -20.02 12.78 15.32
C VAL A 3 -20.03 12.65 16.85
N SER A 4 -20.70 13.54 17.56
CA SER A 4 -20.94 13.41 19.00
C SER A 4 -22.13 12.49 19.25
N ASP A 5 -22.07 11.68 20.30
CA ASP A 5 -23.13 10.71 20.64
C ASP A 5 -24.35 11.34 21.34
N GLN A 6 -24.48 12.67 21.31
CA GLN A 6 -25.57 13.38 22.00
C GLN A 6 -26.97 13.05 21.44
N ASN A 7 -27.04 12.43 20.26
CA ASN A 7 -28.29 12.10 19.56
C ASN A 7 -28.43 10.59 19.27
N GLU A 8 -27.73 9.73 20.03
CA GLU A 8 -27.74 8.26 19.88
C GLU A 8 -27.36 7.78 18.46
N ALA A 9 -26.76 8.65 17.64
CA ALA A 9 -26.41 8.35 16.26
C ALA A 9 -25.25 7.35 16.18
N VAL A 10 -24.34 7.39 17.16
CA VAL A 10 -23.23 6.44 17.25
C VAL A 10 -23.73 5.14 17.87
N THR A 11 -24.54 5.20 18.94
CA THR A 11 -25.19 4.02 19.54
C THR A 11 -26.02 3.24 18.50
N SER A 12 -26.88 3.92 17.76
CA SER A 12 -27.74 3.31 16.73
C SER A 12 -26.97 2.71 15.55
N PHE A 13 -25.75 3.20 15.28
CA PHE A 13 -24.87 2.61 14.27
C PHE A 13 -24.31 1.26 14.72
N PHE A 14 -23.98 1.12 16.01
CA PHE A 14 -23.40 -0.12 16.56
C PHE A 14 -24.47 -1.13 17.02
N GLU A 15 -25.55 -0.66 17.64
CA GLU A 15 -26.61 -1.50 18.22
C GLU A 15 -27.75 -1.80 17.23
N GLY A 16 -27.78 -1.08 16.11
CA GLY A 16 -28.80 -1.21 15.08
C GLY A 16 -29.95 -0.21 15.26
N LEU A 17 -30.49 0.25 14.12
CA LEU A 17 -31.63 1.15 14.11
C LEU A 17 -32.92 0.40 14.47
N PRO A 18 -33.83 1.01 15.25
CA PRO A 18 -35.17 0.47 15.46
C PRO A 18 -35.88 0.20 14.12
N ALA A 19 -36.62 -0.92 14.05
CA ALA A 19 -37.28 -1.35 12.82
C ALA A 19 -38.19 -0.25 12.25
N GLY A 20 -37.97 0.11 10.97
CA GLY A 20 -38.74 1.12 10.25
C GLY A 20 -38.21 2.56 10.32
N GLN A 21 -37.13 2.83 11.07
CA GLN A 21 -36.50 4.15 11.05
C GLN A 21 -35.57 4.32 9.85
N PRO A 22 -35.63 5.47 9.13
CA PRO A 22 -34.67 5.76 8.07
C PRO A 22 -33.28 6.05 8.64
N VAL A 23 -32.24 5.71 7.88
CA VAL A 23 -30.85 6.02 8.25
C VAL A 23 -30.68 7.54 8.44
N PRO A 24 -30.16 8.01 9.59
CA PRO A 24 -30.11 9.44 9.90
C PRO A 24 -28.91 10.11 9.23
N TRP A 25 -28.92 10.19 7.90
CA TRP A 25 -27.83 10.72 7.04
C TRP A 25 -27.37 12.13 7.40
N ARG A 26 -28.25 12.95 7.97
CA ARG A 26 -27.96 14.34 8.36
C ARG A 26 -26.74 14.45 9.27
N TRP A 27 -26.49 13.45 10.13
CA TRP A 27 -25.35 13.45 11.05
C TRP A 27 -24.06 12.95 10.40
N TRP A 28 -24.17 12.13 9.35
CA TRP A 28 -23.04 11.48 8.69
C TRP A 28 -22.50 12.26 7.50
N ILE A 29 -23.34 13.05 6.82
CA ILE A 29 -22.95 13.75 5.59
C ILE A 29 -21.80 14.73 5.80
N ILE A 30 -21.78 15.43 6.94
CA ILE A 30 -20.73 16.41 7.27
C ILE A 30 -19.39 15.70 7.54
N PRO A 31 -19.29 14.71 8.46
CA PRO A 31 -18.08 13.91 8.63
C PRO A 31 -17.61 13.28 7.32
N LEU A 32 -18.50 12.60 6.58
CA LEU A 32 -18.15 11.92 5.34
C LEU A 32 -17.57 12.89 4.32
N PHE A 33 -18.20 14.06 4.13
CA PHE A 33 -17.67 15.10 3.25
C PHE A 33 -16.24 15.51 3.62
N TRP A 34 -16.00 15.84 4.89
CA TRP A 34 -14.66 16.28 5.33
C TRP A 34 -13.60 15.18 5.30
N TRP A 35 -13.98 13.93 5.56
CA TRP A 35 -13.08 12.79 5.41
C TRP A 35 -12.79 12.50 3.93
N SER A 36 -13.79 12.57 3.06
CA SER A 36 -13.60 12.41 1.62
C SER A 36 -12.66 13.47 1.04
N THR A 37 -12.80 14.74 1.44
CA THR A 37 -11.88 15.80 0.99
C THR A 37 -10.46 15.59 1.48
N PHE A 38 -10.27 15.05 2.70
CA PHE A 38 -8.96 14.63 3.20
C PHE A 38 -8.35 13.52 2.35
N TYR A 39 -9.11 12.48 2.01
CA TYR A 39 -8.63 11.39 1.15
C TYR A 39 -8.31 11.87 -0.28
N ILE A 40 -9.10 12.79 -0.83
CA ILE A 40 -8.82 13.41 -2.14
C ILE A 40 -7.51 14.20 -2.07
N ALA A 41 -7.29 14.98 -1.01
CA ALA A 41 -6.04 15.71 -0.82
C ALA A 41 -4.84 14.75 -0.70
N MET A 42 -4.99 13.65 0.07
CA MET A 42 -3.96 12.61 0.19
C MET A 42 -3.65 11.96 -1.16
N PHE A 43 -4.66 11.64 -1.96
CA PHE A 43 -4.50 11.11 -3.31
C PHE A 43 -3.78 12.11 -4.23
N LEU A 44 -4.15 13.39 -4.18
CA LEU A 44 -3.52 14.45 -4.98
C LEU A 44 -2.04 14.63 -4.63
N VAL A 45 -1.69 14.58 -3.33
CA VAL A 45 -0.30 14.61 -2.86
C VAL A 45 0.44 13.38 -3.36
N GLY A 46 -0.11 12.18 -3.21
CA GLY A 46 0.49 10.94 -3.70
C GLY A 46 0.73 10.95 -5.21
N ALA A 47 -0.27 11.34 -6.00
CA ALA A 47 -0.17 11.46 -7.45
C ALA A 47 0.89 12.49 -7.86
N SER A 48 0.92 13.65 -7.19
CA SER A 48 1.94 14.68 -7.44
C SER A 48 3.36 14.21 -7.12
N ILE A 49 3.54 13.47 -6.02
CA ILE A 49 4.81 12.88 -5.64
C ILE A 49 5.27 11.84 -6.68
N ILE A 50 4.37 10.96 -7.14
CA ILE A 50 4.68 9.98 -8.18
C ILE A 50 5.10 10.68 -9.47
N VAL A 51 4.40 11.74 -9.90
CA VAL A 51 4.79 12.52 -11.08
C VAL A 51 6.20 13.10 -10.92
N ILE A 52 6.55 13.62 -9.74
CA ILE A 52 7.89 14.18 -9.48
C ILE A 52 8.97 13.10 -9.52
N LEU A 53 8.73 11.92 -8.93
CA LEU A 53 9.74 10.88 -8.75
C LEU A 53 9.80 9.87 -9.89
N ARG A 54 8.75 9.73 -10.70
CA ARG A 54 8.63 8.74 -11.78
C ARG A 54 9.84 8.76 -12.71
N LYS A 55 10.22 9.93 -13.23
CA LYS A 55 11.36 10.05 -14.16
C LYS A 55 12.67 9.58 -13.52
N GLN A 56 12.88 9.89 -12.24
CA GLN A 56 14.05 9.42 -11.49
C GLN A 56 14.02 7.90 -11.32
N TRP A 57 12.89 7.34 -10.90
CA TRP A 57 12.76 5.91 -10.63
C TRP A 57 12.83 5.04 -11.89
N VAL A 58 12.20 5.48 -12.97
CA VAL A 58 12.13 4.74 -14.23
C VAL A 58 13.44 4.88 -15.01
N ASP A 59 13.89 6.11 -15.27
CA ASP A 59 14.99 6.33 -16.22
C ASP A 59 16.37 6.11 -15.57
N HIS A 60 16.53 6.53 -14.31
CA HIS A 60 17.83 6.49 -13.63
C HIS A 60 17.97 5.26 -12.73
N GLU A 61 16.92 4.88 -12.01
CA GLU A 61 16.97 3.76 -11.06
C GLU A 61 16.46 2.44 -11.63
N ARG A 62 15.89 2.44 -12.86
CA ARG A 62 15.38 1.26 -13.59
C ARG A 62 14.56 0.33 -12.70
N LEU A 63 13.63 0.91 -11.93
CA LEU A 63 12.75 0.13 -11.08
C LEU A 63 11.93 -0.81 -11.96
N SER A 64 12.05 -2.11 -11.72
CA SER A 64 11.19 -3.12 -12.34
C SER A 64 9.80 -2.97 -11.75
N PHE A 65 8.76 -2.90 -12.58
CA PHE A 65 7.35 -2.90 -12.14
C PHE A 65 6.70 -4.24 -12.50
N PRO A 66 6.82 -5.29 -11.65
CA PRO A 66 6.25 -6.61 -11.91
C PRO A 66 4.77 -6.55 -12.24
N LEU A 67 4.02 -5.72 -11.51
CA LEU A 67 2.57 -5.55 -11.71
C LEU A 67 2.21 -4.91 -13.04
N ALA A 68 3.09 -4.08 -13.62
CA ALA A 68 2.86 -3.49 -14.94
C ALA A 68 3.01 -4.54 -16.07
N GLN A 69 3.65 -5.68 -15.81
CA GLN A 69 3.77 -6.75 -16.80
C GLN A 69 2.42 -7.42 -17.06
N VAL A 70 1.54 -7.51 -16.07
CA VAL A 70 0.21 -8.13 -16.22
C VAL A 70 -0.64 -7.44 -17.30
N PRO A 71 -0.88 -6.11 -17.26
CA PRO A 71 -1.63 -5.44 -18.32
C PRO A 71 -0.88 -5.46 -19.66
N LEU A 72 0.46 -5.41 -19.67
CA LEU A 72 1.23 -5.52 -20.92
C LEU A 72 1.02 -6.87 -21.61
N ILE A 73 1.00 -7.96 -20.84
CA ILE A 73 0.73 -9.31 -21.34
C ILE A 73 -0.72 -9.44 -21.86
N LEU A 74 -1.67 -8.72 -21.27
CA LEU A 74 -3.07 -8.73 -21.70
C LEU A 74 -3.31 -7.92 -22.99
N ILE A 75 -2.48 -6.90 -23.26
CA ILE A 75 -2.56 -6.05 -24.45
C ILE A 75 -1.69 -6.61 -25.59
N ASP A 76 -0.77 -7.54 -25.28
CA ASP A 76 0.06 -8.20 -26.27
C ASP A 76 -0.80 -8.96 -27.30
N GLY A 77 -0.70 -8.57 -28.57
CA GLY A 77 -1.52 -9.09 -29.66
C GLY A 77 -2.84 -8.38 -29.92
N CYS A 78 -3.09 -7.17 -29.37
CA CYS A 78 -4.27 -6.36 -29.72
C CYS A 78 -4.37 -5.95 -31.21
N GLU A 79 -3.30 -6.11 -31.98
CA GLU A 79 -3.31 -5.90 -33.45
C GLU A 79 -3.94 -7.06 -34.22
N GLU A 80 -4.17 -8.20 -33.57
CA GLU A 80 -4.80 -9.38 -34.17
C GLU A 80 -6.34 -9.28 -34.06
N PRO A 81 -7.09 -9.78 -35.05
CA PRO A 81 -8.56 -9.70 -35.10
C PRO A 81 -9.29 -10.57 -34.06
N ASP A 82 -8.57 -11.19 -33.13
CA ASP A 82 -9.11 -12.11 -32.15
C ASP A 82 -9.63 -11.39 -30.89
N LEU A 83 -10.78 -11.84 -30.37
CA LEU A 83 -11.44 -11.25 -29.19
C LEU A 83 -10.70 -11.49 -27.86
N LEU A 84 -9.78 -12.47 -27.80
CA LEU A 84 -9.08 -12.87 -26.59
C LEU A 84 -7.59 -12.50 -26.64
N PRO A 85 -7.01 -11.99 -25.53
CA PRO A 85 -5.57 -11.83 -25.38
C PRO A 85 -4.81 -13.12 -25.65
N LYS A 86 -3.59 -13.03 -26.20
CA LYS A 86 -2.75 -14.21 -26.53
C LYS A 86 -2.62 -15.20 -25.37
N VAL A 87 -2.43 -14.70 -24.15
CA VAL A 87 -2.32 -15.55 -22.94
C VAL A 87 -3.60 -16.32 -22.64
N ALA A 88 -4.77 -15.73 -22.89
CA ALA A 88 -6.06 -16.39 -22.69
C ALA A 88 -6.40 -17.40 -23.80
N ARG A 89 -5.58 -17.52 -24.85
CA ARG A 89 -5.74 -18.57 -25.86
C ARG A 89 -5.09 -19.89 -25.43
N SER A 90 -4.21 -19.86 -24.42
CA SER A 90 -3.58 -21.07 -23.91
C SER A 90 -4.53 -21.88 -23.01
N PRO A 91 -4.69 -23.19 -23.21
CA PRO A 91 -5.49 -24.02 -22.30
C PRO A 91 -4.90 -24.08 -20.88
N LEU A 92 -3.58 -23.86 -20.75
CA LEU A 92 -2.90 -23.84 -19.45
C LEU A 92 -3.34 -22.64 -18.60
N PHE A 93 -3.61 -21.49 -19.24
CA PHE A 93 -4.16 -20.31 -18.57
C PHE A 93 -5.52 -20.62 -17.94
N TRP A 94 -6.43 -21.22 -18.73
CA TRP A 94 -7.77 -21.58 -18.25
C TRP A 94 -7.76 -22.65 -17.18
N LEU A 95 -6.82 -23.60 -17.24
CA LEU A 95 -6.62 -24.59 -16.18
C LEU A 95 -6.24 -23.89 -14.85
N GLY A 96 -5.22 -23.03 -14.88
CA GLY A 96 -4.77 -22.30 -13.68
C GLY A 96 -5.84 -21.34 -13.14
N PHE A 97 -6.52 -20.62 -14.04
CA PHE A 97 -7.65 -19.75 -13.71
C PHE A 97 -8.79 -20.54 -13.07
N GLY A 98 -9.20 -21.65 -13.69
CA GLY A 98 -10.29 -22.49 -13.21
C GLY A 98 -10.01 -23.08 -11.83
N ILE A 99 -8.81 -23.61 -11.60
CA ILE A 99 -8.41 -24.16 -10.29
C ILE A 99 -8.45 -23.06 -9.21
N THR A 100 -7.87 -21.90 -9.50
CA THR A 100 -7.82 -20.79 -8.54
C THR A 100 -9.22 -20.26 -8.23
N MET A 101 -10.04 -20.06 -9.28
CA MET A 101 -11.41 -19.58 -9.15
C MET A 101 -12.29 -20.57 -8.38
N PHE A 102 -12.16 -21.87 -8.66
CA PHE A 102 -12.86 -22.93 -7.94
C PHE A 102 -12.55 -22.88 -6.44
N ILE A 103 -11.27 -22.84 -6.06
CA ILE A 103 -10.86 -22.81 -4.64
C ILE A 103 -11.40 -21.56 -3.93
N LEU A 104 -11.33 -20.40 -4.59
CA LEU A 104 -11.82 -19.15 -4.01
C LEU A 104 -13.34 -19.14 -3.81
N ILE A 105 -14.11 -19.57 -4.81
CA ILE A 105 -15.57 -19.66 -4.73
C ILE A 105 -15.98 -20.70 -3.69
N TRP A 106 -15.35 -21.87 -3.69
CA TRP A 106 -15.61 -22.92 -2.71
C TRP A 106 -15.45 -22.40 -1.28
N ASN A 107 -14.33 -21.72 -1.01
CA ASN A 107 -14.05 -21.14 0.30
C ASN A 107 -14.94 -19.95 0.66
N MET A 108 -15.42 -19.17 -0.33
CA MET A 108 -16.37 -18.08 -0.12
C MET A 108 -17.73 -18.62 0.33
N VAL A 109 -18.24 -19.68 -0.31
CA VAL A 109 -19.50 -20.30 0.09
C VAL A 109 -19.35 -21.07 1.41
N GLY A 110 -18.20 -21.75 1.60
CA GLY A 110 -17.89 -22.48 2.83
C GLY A 110 -17.75 -21.59 4.06
N TYR A 111 -17.46 -20.30 3.88
CA TYR A 111 -17.43 -19.32 4.96
C TYR A 111 -18.75 -19.25 5.75
N PHE A 112 -19.89 -19.48 5.09
CA PHE A 112 -21.21 -19.49 5.74
C PHE A 112 -21.54 -20.82 6.45
N GLY A 113 -20.58 -21.74 6.57
CA GLY A 113 -20.74 -23.01 7.27
C GLY A 113 -21.45 -24.11 6.46
N ALA A 114 -21.68 -23.90 5.17
CA ALA A 114 -22.37 -24.86 4.30
C ALA A 114 -21.55 -26.13 4.00
N TRP A 115 -20.22 -26.05 4.00
CA TRP A 115 -19.30 -27.17 3.72
C TRP A 115 -17.87 -26.89 4.21
N PRO A 116 -16.99 -27.92 4.34
CA PRO A 116 -15.61 -27.73 4.79
C PRO A 116 -14.78 -26.87 3.84
N LEU A 117 -13.90 -26.04 4.41
CA LEU A 117 -12.99 -25.18 3.67
C LEU A 117 -11.81 -25.99 3.11
N ILE A 118 -11.42 -25.67 1.88
CA ILE A 118 -10.17 -26.18 1.30
C ILE A 118 -9.02 -25.42 1.95
N PRO A 119 -8.02 -26.09 2.54
CA PRO A 119 -6.97 -25.44 3.32
C PRO A 119 -5.88 -24.77 2.47
N LEU A 120 -6.26 -24.19 1.34
CA LEU A 120 -5.42 -23.43 0.42
C LEU A 120 -5.93 -22.00 0.42
N GLY A 121 -5.18 -21.08 1.02
CA GLY A 121 -5.52 -19.66 1.02
C GLY A 121 -5.33 -18.97 2.36
N ASN A 122 -5.96 -17.80 2.50
CA ASN A 122 -5.81 -16.93 3.65
C ASN A 122 -6.30 -17.53 4.98
N GLN A 123 -7.15 -18.55 4.91
CA GLN A 123 -7.89 -19.12 6.04
C GLN A 123 -7.16 -20.30 6.69
N SER A 124 -6.13 -20.84 6.04
CA SER A 124 -5.37 -22.00 6.52
C SER A 124 -3.91 -21.62 6.64
N ALA A 125 -3.57 -21.17 7.84
CA ALA A 125 -2.21 -20.86 8.24
C ALA A 125 -1.68 -22.06 9.03
N GLY A 126 -0.85 -22.87 8.37
CA GLY A 126 -0.01 -23.81 9.09
C GLY A 126 0.97 -23.04 9.98
N ARG A 127 1.21 -23.52 11.20
CA ARG A 127 2.19 -22.91 12.10
C ARG A 127 3.32 -23.91 12.31
N LEU A 128 4.51 -23.52 11.88
CA LEU A 128 5.73 -24.28 12.13
C LEU A 128 6.53 -23.57 13.21
N THR A 129 6.56 -24.13 14.41
CA THR A 129 7.41 -23.68 15.51
C THR A 129 8.74 -24.42 15.46
N LEU A 130 9.84 -23.70 15.20
CA LEU A 130 11.17 -24.30 15.20
C LEU A 130 11.60 -24.69 16.62
N PHE A 131 11.40 -23.78 17.57
CA PHE A 131 11.69 -23.93 19.00
C PHE A 131 10.68 -23.12 19.82
N GLU A 132 10.48 -23.47 21.09
CA GLU A 132 9.51 -22.79 21.98
C GLU A 132 9.77 -21.28 22.13
N SER A 133 11.05 -20.88 22.17
CA SER A 133 11.45 -19.47 22.28
C SER A 133 11.36 -18.68 20.96
N PHE A 134 11.05 -19.33 19.84
CA PHE A 134 11.05 -18.69 18.52
C PHE A 134 9.62 -18.48 18.03
N PRO A 135 9.33 -17.34 17.37
CA PRO A 135 8.03 -17.12 16.76
C PRO A 135 7.67 -18.23 15.75
N PRO A 136 6.40 -18.65 15.68
CA PRO A 136 5.96 -19.61 14.67
C PRO A 136 6.10 -19.02 13.27
N ILE A 137 6.65 -19.79 12.34
CA ILE A 137 6.58 -19.53 10.91
C ILE A 137 5.15 -19.80 10.47
N VAL A 138 4.50 -18.78 9.93
CA VAL A 138 3.13 -18.89 9.42
C VAL A 138 3.19 -19.27 7.95
N LEU A 139 2.88 -20.53 7.65
CA LEU A 139 2.80 -21.06 6.29
C LEU A 139 1.40 -20.80 5.75
N LYS A 140 1.31 -19.80 4.88
CA LYS A 140 0.05 -19.37 4.28
C LYS A 140 0.26 -19.11 2.80
N PHE A 141 -0.54 -19.77 1.97
CA PHE A 141 -0.54 -19.55 0.54
C PHE A 141 -1.51 -18.42 0.20
N ASN A 142 -1.03 -17.38 -0.48
CA ASN A 142 -1.85 -16.27 -0.94
C ASN A 142 -1.78 -16.22 -2.47
N PHE A 143 -2.90 -16.48 -3.14
CA PHE A 143 -2.99 -16.52 -4.61
C PHE A 143 -2.58 -15.20 -5.26
N LEU A 144 -2.94 -14.06 -4.66
CA LEU A 144 -2.53 -12.74 -5.16
C LEU A 144 -1.02 -12.58 -5.07
N LEU A 145 -0.44 -12.91 -3.90
CA LEU A 145 1.00 -12.81 -3.69
C LEU A 145 1.77 -13.78 -4.59
N ALA A 146 1.23 -14.97 -4.86
CA ALA A 146 1.81 -15.93 -5.80
C ALA A 146 1.85 -15.36 -7.22
N GLY A 147 0.78 -14.67 -7.65
CA GLY A 147 0.76 -13.96 -8.94
C GLY A 147 1.82 -12.85 -9.01
N VAL A 148 1.93 -12.02 -7.97
CA VAL A 148 2.98 -10.98 -7.91
C VAL A 148 4.38 -11.59 -7.88
N ALA A 149 4.57 -12.65 -7.11
CA ALA A 149 5.85 -13.33 -6.97
C ALA A 149 6.33 -13.93 -8.29
N TYR A 150 5.42 -14.45 -9.12
CA TYR A 150 5.75 -14.97 -10.45
C TYR A 150 6.44 -13.94 -11.36
N PHE A 151 6.00 -12.69 -11.31
CA PHE A 151 6.60 -11.59 -12.11
C PHE A 151 7.77 -10.89 -11.41
N THR A 152 8.05 -11.27 -10.17
CA THR A 152 9.12 -10.66 -9.37
C THR A 152 10.44 -11.36 -9.63
N ARG A 153 11.53 -10.58 -9.66
CA ARG A 153 12.88 -11.10 -9.84
C ARG A 153 13.27 -12.06 -8.70
N VAL A 154 13.99 -13.13 -9.05
CA VAL A 154 14.36 -14.21 -8.10
C VAL A 154 15.21 -13.69 -6.94
N GLU A 155 16.08 -12.71 -7.17
CA GLU A 155 16.93 -12.13 -6.12
C GLU A 155 16.11 -11.37 -5.08
N VAL A 156 15.01 -10.74 -5.51
CA VAL A 156 14.05 -10.07 -4.62
C VAL A 156 13.26 -11.10 -3.83
N LEU A 157 12.77 -12.17 -4.47
CA LEU A 157 12.08 -13.26 -3.78
C LEU A 157 12.96 -13.90 -2.71
N LEU A 158 14.25 -14.16 -3.05
CA LEU A 158 15.24 -14.66 -2.11
C LEU A 158 15.36 -13.76 -0.89
N SER A 159 15.50 -12.45 -1.13
CA SER A 159 15.62 -11.46 -0.06
C SER A 159 14.42 -11.49 0.88
N VAL A 160 13.19 -11.56 0.37
CA VAL A 160 11.96 -11.50 1.17
C VAL A 160 11.91 -12.63 2.21
N TRP A 161 12.06 -13.90 1.80
CA TRP A 161 11.96 -15.00 2.76
C TRP A 161 13.22 -15.10 3.64
N PHE A 162 14.40 -14.77 3.11
CA PHE A 162 15.65 -14.76 3.87
C PHE A 162 15.57 -13.76 5.03
N PHE A 163 15.20 -12.51 4.77
CA PHE A 163 15.07 -11.48 5.82
C PHE A 163 13.89 -11.76 6.77
N TYR A 164 12.83 -12.42 6.28
CA TYR A 164 11.76 -12.91 7.15
C TYR A 164 12.27 -13.95 8.16
N LEU A 165 13.08 -14.91 7.73
CA LEU A 165 13.71 -15.88 8.64
C LEU A 165 14.71 -15.21 9.58
N MET A 166 15.50 -14.26 9.08
CA MET A 166 16.43 -13.49 9.90
C MET A 166 15.71 -12.77 11.04
N ARG A 167 14.56 -12.14 10.75
CA ARG A 167 13.68 -11.54 11.76
C ARG A 167 13.21 -12.55 12.81
N ILE A 168 12.84 -13.77 12.40
CA ILE A 168 12.41 -14.83 13.33
C ILE A 168 13.57 -15.24 14.24
N ILE A 169 14.77 -15.38 13.67
CA ILE A 169 15.97 -15.74 14.42
C ILE A 169 16.30 -14.65 15.44
N GLU A 170 16.32 -13.40 14.99
CA GLU A 170 16.58 -12.25 15.85
C GLU A 170 15.60 -12.15 17.01
N GLN A 171 14.29 -12.25 16.73
CA GLN A 171 13.28 -12.23 17.78
C GLN A 171 13.46 -13.42 18.75
N GLY A 172 13.73 -14.62 18.24
CA GLY A 172 13.95 -15.80 19.09
C GLY A 172 15.19 -15.71 19.98
N ILE A 173 16.27 -15.09 19.49
CA ILE A 173 17.47 -14.80 20.31
C ILE A 173 17.13 -13.81 21.41
N MET A 174 16.39 -12.74 21.08
CA MET A 174 15.98 -11.71 22.05
C MET A 174 15.06 -12.27 23.15
N ASP A 175 14.11 -13.12 22.78
CA ASP A 175 13.24 -13.82 23.73
C ASP A 175 14.07 -14.73 24.66
N ARG A 176 15.13 -15.38 24.14
CA ARG A 176 16.02 -16.25 24.96
C ARG A 176 16.90 -15.50 25.95
N ILE A 177 17.36 -14.30 25.61
CA ILE A 177 18.15 -13.46 26.54
C ILE A 177 17.27 -12.72 27.56
N GLY A 178 15.95 -12.97 27.55
CA GLY A 178 15.01 -12.39 28.51
C GLY A 178 14.58 -10.96 28.19
N MET A 179 14.75 -10.49 26.94
CA MET A 179 14.23 -9.17 26.56
C MET A 179 12.71 -9.19 26.51
N THR A 180 12.09 -8.33 27.31
CA THR A 180 10.64 -8.13 27.25
C THR A 180 10.26 -7.40 25.96
N ASN A 181 9.16 -7.81 25.32
CA ASN A 181 8.66 -7.22 24.08
C ASN A 181 9.64 -7.27 22.89
N ALA A 182 10.43 -8.35 22.75
CA ALA A 182 11.36 -8.55 21.63
C ALA A 182 10.72 -8.21 20.26
N ARG A 183 9.48 -8.66 20.02
CA ARG A 183 8.73 -8.34 18.80
C ARG A 183 8.62 -6.84 18.51
N ALA A 184 8.33 -6.03 19.54
CA ALA A 184 8.13 -4.59 19.37
C ALA A 184 9.46 -3.90 19.04
N ILE A 185 10.52 -4.28 19.75
CA ILE A 185 11.88 -3.78 19.48
C ILE A 185 12.28 -4.15 18.05
N VAL A 186 12.02 -5.40 17.65
CA VAL A 186 12.32 -5.90 16.32
C VAL A 186 11.58 -5.15 15.23
N ASN A 187 10.32 -4.82 15.46
CA ASN A 187 9.55 -4.02 14.52
C ASN A 187 10.06 -2.57 14.45
N LEU A 188 10.45 -1.97 15.58
CA LEU A 188 10.97 -0.61 15.63
C LEU A 188 12.30 -0.46 14.89
N HIS A 189 13.24 -1.40 15.02
CA HIS A 189 14.48 -1.33 14.25
C HIS A 189 14.24 -1.50 12.76
N HIS A 190 13.30 -2.38 12.35
CA HIS A 190 13.01 -2.59 10.93
C HIS A 190 12.36 -1.33 10.35
N PHE A 191 11.48 -0.70 11.12
CA PHE A 191 10.90 0.57 10.76
C PHE A 191 11.95 1.69 10.66
N GLY A 192 12.91 1.73 11.60
CA GLY A 192 14.05 2.65 11.54
C GLY A 192 14.91 2.45 10.30
N GLY A 193 15.27 1.20 9.98
CA GLY A 193 16.00 0.85 8.75
C GLY A 193 15.23 1.23 7.48
N PHE A 194 13.92 0.98 7.47
CA PHE A 194 13.03 1.42 6.39
C PHE A 194 13.03 2.94 6.22
N LEU A 195 12.93 3.72 7.31
CA LEU A 195 13.01 5.18 7.23
C LEU A 195 14.35 5.65 6.69
N VAL A 196 15.47 5.08 7.16
CA VAL A 196 16.81 5.41 6.64
C VAL A 196 16.90 5.09 5.15
N PHE A 197 16.36 3.95 4.70
CA PHE A 197 16.30 3.59 3.29
C PHE A 197 15.52 4.62 2.45
N VAL A 198 14.35 5.05 2.92
CA VAL A 198 13.55 6.08 2.21
C VAL A 198 14.29 7.41 2.17
N LEU A 199 14.88 7.85 3.28
CA LEU A 199 15.66 9.09 3.33
C LEU A 199 16.88 9.03 2.41
N PHE A 200 17.57 7.88 2.35
CA PHE A 200 18.69 7.67 1.44
C PHE A 200 18.26 7.68 -0.03
N THR A 201 17.07 7.16 -0.33
CA THR A 201 16.45 7.25 -1.66
C THR A 201 16.25 8.71 -2.07
N LEU A 202 15.64 9.50 -1.19
CA LEU A 202 15.41 10.92 -1.42
C LEU A 202 16.74 11.69 -1.55
N TRP A 203 17.76 11.28 -0.80
CA TRP A 203 19.11 11.83 -0.92
C TRP A 203 19.74 11.56 -2.28
N ILE A 204 19.60 10.36 -2.85
CA ILE A 204 20.06 10.05 -4.21
C ILE A 204 19.33 10.94 -5.23
N ALA A 205 18.01 11.10 -5.06
CA ALA A 205 17.16 11.91 -5.93
C ALA A 205 17.35 13.45 -5.77
N ARG A 206 18.18 13.92 -4.83
CA ARG A 206 18.29 15.36 -4.47
C ARG A 206 18.58 16.28 -5.65
N ARG A 207 19.37 15.83 -6.63
CA ARG A 207 19.71 16.63 -7.81
C ARG A 207 18.49 16.83 -8.71
N HIS A 208 17.75 15.76 -8.97
CA HIS A 208 16.49 15.79 -9.72
C HIS A 208 15.44 16.63 -8.98
N LEU A 209 15.28 16.45 -7.67
CA LEU A 209 14.37 17.26 -6.85
C LEU A 209 14.73 18.76 -6.89
N ALA A 210 16.02 19.10 -6.84
CA ALA A 210 16.47 20.49 -6.98
C ALA A 210 16.14 21.07 -8.36
N GLN A 211 16.28 20.29 -9.44
CA GLN A 211 15.92 20.71 -10.79
C GLN A 211 14.40 20.92 -10.94
N VAL A 212 13.59 20.02 -10.38
CA VAL A 212 12.12 20.16 -10.34
C VAL A 212 11.73 21.45 -9.60
N TRP A 213 12.37 21.74 -8.47
CA TRP A 213 12.14 22.98 -7.73
C TRP A 213 12.57 24.24 -8.50
N GLN A 214 13.70 24.19 -9.20
CA GLN A 214 14.13 25.29 -10.06
C GLN A 214 13.15 25.52 -11.23
N LYS A 215 12.57 24.46 -11.79
CA LYS A 215 11.52 24.57 -12.82
C LYS A 215 10.22 25.16 -12.28
N PHE A 216 9.86 24.83 -11.04
CA PHE A 216 8.76 25.47 -10.33
C PHE A 216 8.99 26.99 -10.19
N LEU A 217 10.20 27.42 -9.84
CA LEU A 217 10.60 28.83 -9.79
C LEU A 217 10.79 29.49 -11.17
N GLY A 218 10.58 28.76 -12.26
CA GLY A 218 10.75 29.27 -13.63
C GLY A 218 12.20 29.43 -14.09
N ARG A 219 13.18 28.91 -13.34
CA ARG A 219 14.62 29.06 -13.61
C ARG A 219 15.21 27.91 -14.44
N ALA A 220 14.47 26.83 -14.65
CA ALA A 220 14.90 25.66 -15.42
C ALA A 220 13.82 25.23 -16.43
N PRO A 221 13.63 25.98 -17.54
CA PRO A 221 12.66 25.63 -18.57
C PRO A 221 13.03 24.37 -19.36
N GLU A 222 14.31 23.97 -19.34
CA GLU A 222 14.86 22.86 -20.12
C GLU A 222 14.46 21.46 -19.63
N LEU A 223 13.92 21.32 -18.42
CA LEU A 223 13.49 20.01 -17.92
C LEU A 223 12.26 19.56 -18.73
N ASP A 224 12.38 18.58 -19.61
CA ASP A 224 11.22 18.07 -20.34
C ASP A 224 10.25 17.31 -19.40
N ASP A 225 8.99 17.76 -19.38
CA ASP A 225 7.86 17.15 -18.66
C ASP A 225 6.66 16.85 -19.56
N THR A 226 6.85 16.84 -20.88
CA THR A 226 5.77 16.57 -21.86
C THR A 226 5.22 15.15 -21.75
N ARG A 227 6.02 14.19 -21.29
CA ARG A 227 5.63 12.78 -21.08
C ARG A 227 5.08 12.50 -19.69
N GLU A 228 4.94 13.50 -18.84
CA GLU A 228 4.38 13.34 -17.50
C GLU A 228 2.86 13.63 -17.49
N PHE A 229 2.14 13.01 -16.55
CA PHE A 229 0.68 13.12 -16.47
C PHE A 229 0.20 14.58 -16.28
N PHE A 230 0.96 15.40 -15.56
CA PHE A 230 0.85 16.86 -15.56
C PHE A 230 2.21 17.50 -15.31
N SER A 231 2.34 18.79 -15.67
CA SER A 231 3.60 19.53 -15.53
C SER A 231 4.15 19.50 -14.10
N TYR A 232 5.48 19.53 -13.96
CA TYR A 232 6.13 19.57 -12.64
C TYR A 232 5.68 20.75 -11.77
N ARG A 233 5.31 21.88 -12.37
CA ARG A 233 4.78 23.04 -11.63
C ARG A 233 3.48 22.72 -10.91
N LYS A 234 2.54 22.08 -11.60
CA LYS A 234 1.26 21.62 -11.02
C LYS A 234 1.50 20.56 -9.96
N ALA A 235 2.47 19.67 -10.16
CA ALA A 235 2.84 18.66 -9.17
C ALA A 235 3.33 19.28 -7.85
N VAL A 236 4.29 20.21 -7.93
CA VAL A 236 4.80 20.90 -6.74
C VAL A 236 3.68 21.67 -6.04
N LEU A 237 2.82 22.37 -6.79
CA LEU A 237 1.67 23.07 -6.23
C LEU A 237 0.68 22.13 -5.55
N GLY A 238 0.41 20.96 -6.15
CA GLY A 238 -0.45 19.92 -5.60
C GLY A 238 0.08 19.36 -4.28
N VAL A 239 1.40 19.14 -4.18
CA VAL A 239 2.06 18.75 -2.92
C VAL A 239 1.91 19.86 -1.87
N LEU A 240 2.24 21.11 -2.22
CA LEU A 240 2.19 22.23 -1.26
C LEU A 240 0.77 22.46 -0.74
N ILE A 241 -0.20 22.63 -1.63
CA ILE A 241 -1.60 22.87 -1.25
C ILE A 241 -2.17 21.68 -0.49
N GLY A 242 -1.93 20.46 -0.98
CA GLY A 242 -2.44 19.23 -0.35
C GLY A 242 -1.87 19.01 1.05
N VAL A 243 -0.55 19.19 1.23
CA VAL A 243 0.11 19.06 2.55
C VAL A 243 -0.40 20.13 3.50
N THR A 244 -0.49 21.40 3.08
CA THR A 244 -1.02 22.47 3.93
C THR A 244 -2.46 22.21 4.34
N TYR A 245 -3.30 21.77 3.40
CA TYR A 245 -4.69 21.40 3.69
C TYR A 245 -4.77 20.24 4.69
N MET A 246 -3.99 19.17 4.48
CA MET A 246 -3.98 18.00 5.36
C MET A 246 -3.51 18.37 6.78
N ILE A 247 -2.48 19.20 6.92
CA ILE A 247 -2.05 19.71 8.24
C ILE A 247 -3.18 20.52 8.89
N GLY A 248 -3.81 21.44 8.16
CA GLY A 248 -4.93 22.22 8.67
C GLY A 248 -6.11 21.35 9.11
N TRP A 249 -6.41 20.30 8.33
CA TRP A 249 -7.45 19.32 8.65
C TRP A 249 -7.11 18.53 9.92
N LEU A 250 -5.85 18.05 10.07
CA LEU A 250 -5.40 17.32 11.25
C LEU A 250 -5.47 18.20 12.51
N ILE A 251 -5.07 19.46 12.41
CA ILE A 251 -5.18 20.42 13.52
C ILE A 251 -6.66 20.65 13.87
N ALA A 252 -7.53 20.83 12.87
CA ALA A 252 -8.97 20.98 13.08
C ALA A 252 -9.64 19.74 13.68
N SER A 253 -9.05 18.55 13.47
CA SER A 253 -9.49 17.30 14.10
C SER A 253 -9.05 17.13 15.56
N GLY A 254 -8.22 18.04 16.07
CA GLY A 254 -7.78 18.09 17.48
C GLY A 254 -6.31 17.73 17.72
N LEU A 255 -5.52 17.48 16.67
CA LEU A 255 -4.09 17.23 16.84
C LEU A 255 -3.32 18.53 17.12
N SER A 256 -2.29 18.46 17.97
CA SER A 256 -1.37 19.57 18.11
C SER A 256 -0.59 19.78 16.80
N PRO A 257 -0.21 21.03 16.44
CA PRO A 257 0.48 21.31 15.18
C PRO A 257 1.76 20.49 14.98
N GLY A 258 2.56 20.29 16.04
CA GLY A 258 3.78 19.49 15.98
C GLY A 258 3.51 18.01 15.69
N VAL A 259 2.48 17.43 16.31
CA VAL A 259 2.09 16.03 16.08
C VAL A 259 1.49 15.86 14.68
N ALA A 260 0.68 16.81 14.21
CA ALA A 260 0.11 16.79 12.86
C ALA A 260 1.21 16.78 11.78
N ILE A 261 2.22 17.65 11.92
CA ILE A 261 3.37 17.70 11.00
C ILE A 261 4.16 16.39 11.06
N LEU A 262 4.52 15.92 12.26
CA LEU A 262 5.29 14.69 12.42
C LEU A 262 4.55 13.48 11.81
N PHE A 263 3.26 13.34 12.12
CA PHE A 263 2.41 12.28 11.61
C PHE A 263 2.35 12.30 10.08
N LEU A 264 2.09 13.47 9.49
CA LEU A 264 1.99 13.59 8.04
C LEU A 264 3.33 13.32 7.34
N CYS A 265 4.44 13.81 7.90
CA CYS A 265 5.78 13.53 7.40
C CYS A 265 6.08 12.02 7.41
N LEU A 266 5.83 11.34 8.53
CA LEU A 266 6.03 9.89 8.63
C LEU A 266 5.13 9.13 7.66
N LEU A 267 3.86 9.54 7.54
CA LEU A 267 2.90 8.94 6.61
C LEU A 267 3.37 9.06 5.16
N ILE A 268 3.86 10.23 4.73
CA ILE A 268 4.40 10.43 3.38
C ILE A 268 5.67 9.58 3.17
N LEU A 269 6.58 9.52 4.15
CA LEU A 269 7.78 8.68 4.06
C LEU A 269 7.42 7.19 3.94
N VAL A 270 6.42 6.73 4.69
CA VAL A 270 5.92 5.35 4.61
C VAL A 270 5.33 5.08 3.23
N TYR A 271 4.47 5.95 2.72
CA TYR A 271 3.92 5.78 1.38
C TYR A 271 5.01 5.75 0.30
N LEU A 272 6.00 6.63 0.40
CA LEU A 272 7.15 6.65 -0.51
C LEU A 272 7.93 5.33 -0.49
N GLY A 273 8.25 4.82 0.70
CA GLY A 273 8.99 3.57 0.82
C GLY A 273 8.20 2.37 0.33
N VAL A 274 6.91 2.27 0.66
CA VAL A 274 6.06 1.18 0.16
C VAL A 274 5.96 1.22 -1.36
N THR A 275 5.78 2.41 -1.96
CA THR A 275 5.70 2.58 -3.42
C THR A 275 6.99 2.19 -4.14
N ARG A 276 8.14 2.24 -3.47
CA ARG A 276 9.42 1.81 -4.06
C ARG A 276 9.65 0.30 -3.95
N ILE A 277 9.06 -0.34 -2.94
CA ILE A 277 9.22 -1.77 -2.68
C ILE A 277 8.29 -2.61 -3.56
N VAL A 278 7.08 -2.09 -3.84
CA VAL A 278 6.04 -2.73 -4.65
C VAL A 278 6.15 -2.32 -6.11
#